data_AF-A0A522UUV7-F1
#
_entry.id   AF-A0A522UUV7-F1
#
_cell.length_a   1.000
_cell.length_b   1.000
_cell.length_c   1.000
_cell.angle_alpha   90.00
_cell.angle_beta   90.00
_cell.angle_gamma   90.00
#
_symmetry.space_group_name_H-M   'P 1'
#
loop_
_entity.id
_entity.type
_entity.pdbx_description
1 polymer ?
#
loop_
_entity_poly.entity_id
_entity_poly.type
_entity_poly.pdbx_seq_one_letter_code
_entity_poly.pdbx_strand_id
1 'polypeptide(L)'
;MIMGSNMAECHPVAFRWPLKAKTDHGAVLMHVDPRFTRTSALCDIHAQIRAGSDIVFLGALISHVINSERWNTDPFFKEYVANYTNAATLVHPDFKDTEDLDGLFSGMSADGKVYSRETWSYQRNPAPKSPVTDPKTFTDLLLQRIPGRPKTDPTLKDPQCVFQIVKKHYKRYTPEMVERVCGCSKEAFLKVAETLLKNSGRDRTSNITYAVGWTQHTVGVQIIRTAGMLQALLGNIGRPGGGVLALRGHSTIQGSTDIATLYHSLPGYLNMPDARIAHDSLKDFILTEAGPVSTSYWGNYPKFAVSYFKAQFGDAATKENDYG
;
A
#
# COMPACT_ATOMS: atom_id res chain seq x y z
N MET A 1 5.94 -11.81 11.14
CA MET A 1 5.44 -12.81 10.17
C MET A 1 6.28 -12.71 8.91
N ILE A 2 6.83 -13.83 8.48
CA ILE A 2 7.56 -13.97 7.22
C ILE A 2 6.63 -14.71 6.27
N MET A 3 6.24 -14.06 5.18
CA MET A 3 5.29 -14.62 4.21
C MET A 3 5.68 -14.09 2.83
N GLY A 4 5.83 -14.98 1.85
CA GLY A 4 6.39 -14.62 0.55
C GLY A 4 7.90 -14.33 0.58
N SER A 5 8.63 -14.86 1.57
CA SER A 5 10.09 -14.78 1.68
C SER A 5 10.67 -15.98 2.41
N ASN A 6 11.82 -16.48 1.96
CA ASN A 6 12.62 -17.45 2.70
C ASN A 6 13.84 -16.73 3.32
N MET A 7 13.58 -15.87 4.30
CA MET A 7 14.55 -14.88 4.80
C MET A 7 15.85 -15.50 5.33
N ALA A 8 15.81 -16.67 5.98
CA ALA A 8 17.01 -17.33 6.49
C ALA A 8 17.97 -17.80 5.38
N GLU A 9 17.46 -18.03 4.16
CA GLU A 9 18.27 -18.46 3.02
C GLU A 9 18.61 -17.29 2.09
N CYS A 10 17.65 -16.40 1.84
CA CYS A 10 17.81 -15.29 0.91
C CYS A 10 18.46 -14.05 1.55
N HIS A 11 18.33 -13.88 2.87
CA HIS A 11 18.87 -12.74 3.62
C HIS A 11 19.48 -13.19 4.97
N PRO A 12 20.41 -14.16 4.98
CA PRO A 12 20.85 -14.87 6.18
C PRO A 12 21.42 -13.95 7.26
N VAL A 13 22.21 -12.94 6.87
CA VAL A 13 22.78 -11.96 7.81
C VAL A 13 21.70 -11.10 8.45
N ALA A 14 20.69 -10.69 7.66
CA ALA A 14 19.56 -9.90 8.18
C ALA A 14 18.67 -10.75 9.10
N PHE A 15 18.57 -12.06 8.86
CA PHE A 15 17.76 -12.98 9.66
C PHE A 15 18.23 -13.11 11.12
N ARG A 16 19.47 -12.68 11.43
CA ARG A 16 19.95 -12.50 12.80
C ARG A 16 19.01 -11.62 13.64
N TRP A 17 18.39 -10.60 13.06
CA TRP A 17 17.57 -9.64 13.81
C TRP A 17 16.20 -10.19 14.21
N PRO A 18 15.44 -10.87 13.33
CA PRO A 18 14.28 -11.67 13.76
C PRO A 18 14.62 -12.69 14.85
N LEU A 19 15.76 -13.38 14.74
CA LEU A 19 16.19 -14.33 15.78
C LEU A 19 16.47 -13.64 17.12
N LYS A 20 17.17 -12.50 17.12
CA LYS A 20 17.34 -11.69 18.34
C LYS A 20 16.03 -11.19 18.91
N ALA A 21 15.09 -10.75 18.08
CA ALA A 21 13.77 -10.37 18.55
C ALA A 21 13.07 -11.54 19.26
N LYS A 22 13.24 -12.76 18.76
CA LYS A 22 12.73 -13.97 19.41
C LYS A 22 13.46 -14.29 20.72
N THR A 23 14.79 -14.37 20.72
CA THR A 23 15.57 -14.81 21.89
C THR A 23 15.65 -13.76 22.99
N ASP A 24 15.80 -12.49 22.63
CA ASP A 24 16.12 -11.41 23.56
C ASP A 24 14.85 -10.65 24.00
N HIS A 25 13.77 -10.72 23.19
CA HIS A 25 12.54 -9.95 23.42
C HIS A 25 11.25 -10.78 23.36
N GLY A 26 11.35 -12.12 23.22
CA GLY A 26 10.20 -13.02 23.23
C GLY A 26 9.24 -12.86 22.05
N ALA A 27 9.71 -12.30 20.92
CA ALA A 27 8.90 -12.18 19.72
C ALA A 27 8.56 -13.57 19.15
N VAL A 28 7.34 -13.74 18.64
CA VAL A 28 6.90 -14.98 17.98
C VAL A 28 7.24 -14.89 16.49
N LEU A 29 8.05 -15.82 15.99
CA LEU A 29 8.35 -15.93 14.58
C LEU A 29 7.37 -16.87 13.90
N MET A 30 6.75 -16.38 12.83
CA MET A 30 5.75 -17.11 12.05
C MET A 30 6.21 -17.15 10.60
N HIS A 31 6.20 -18.34 9.99
CA HIS A 31 6.50 -18.53 8.57
C HIS A 31 5.28 -19.08 7.83
N VAL A 32 4.79 -18.35 6.84
CA VAL A 32 3.69 -18.77 5.98
C VAL A 32 4.25 -19.02 4.59
N ASP A 33 4.45 -20.29 4.24
CA ASP A 33 5.11 -20.72 3.00
C ASP A 33 4.59 -22.10 2.57
N PRO A 34 4.44 -22.37 1.25
CA PRO A 34 4.07 -23.69 0.73
C PRO A 34 4.99 -24.82 1.16
N ARG A 35 6.22 -24.51 1.55
CA ARG A 35 7.26 -25.48 1.91
C ARG A 35 7.70 -25.29 3.35
N PHE A 36 8.19 -26.37 3.94
CA PHE A 36 9.00 -26.28 5.14
C PHE A 36 10.45 -25.98 4.76
N THR A 37 10.98 -24.82 5.14
CA THR A 37 12.31 -24.32 4.73
C THR A 37 13.24 -24.15 5.93
N ARG A 38 14.49 -23.70 5.71
CA ARG A 38 15.38 -23.32 6.82
C ARG A 38 14.82 -22.15 7.64
N THR A 39 14.02 -21.27 7.05
CA THR A 39 13.28 -20.24 7.80
C THR A 39 12.22 -20.89 8.68
N SER A 40 11.45 -21.86 8.16
CA SER A 40 10.42 -22.58 8.94
C SER A 40 11.02 -23.27 10.16
N ALA A 41 12.19 -23.90 10.01
CA ALA A 41 12.88 -24.63 11.08
C ALA A 41 13.23 -23.75 12.30
N LEU A 42 13.29 -22.43 12.12
CA LEU A 42 13.63 -21.47 13.17
C LEU A 42 12.42 -20.69 13.69
N CYS A 43 11.25 -20.85 13.06
CA CYS A 43 9.99 -20.20 13.44
C CYS A 43 9.20 -21.01 14.47
N ASP A 44 8.43 -20.33 15.29
CA ASP A 44 7.54 -20.93 16.30
C ASP A 44 6.24 -21.47 15.67
N ILE A 45 5.83 -20.87 14.56
CA ILE A 45 4.64 -21.26 13.80
C ILE A 45 5.04 -21.38 12.33
N HIS A 46 4.74 -22.53 11.73
CA HIS A 46 4.71 -22.70 10.28
C HIS A 46 3.26 -22.94 9.87
N ALA A 47 2.76 -22.12 8.94
CA ALA A 47 1.45 -22.31 8.33
C ALA A 47 1.67 -22.58 6.83
N GLN A 48 1.36 -23.80 6.40
CA GLN A 48 1.50 -24.17 5.00
C GLN A 48 0.40 -23.50 4.17
N ILE A 49 0.75 -22.94 3.01
CA ILE A 49 -0.18 -22.26 2.10
C ILE A 49 0.04 -22.73 0.66
N ARG A 50 -1.01 -22.78 -0.16
CA ARG A 50 -0.90 -23.02 -1.60
C ARG A 50 -0.32 -21.79 -2.30
N ALA A 51 0.62 -21.98 -3.23
CA ALA A 51 1.18 -20.87 -4.00
C ALA A 51 0.05 -20.13 -4.76
N GLY A 52 0.01 -18.79 -4.63
CA GLY A 52 -0.97 -17.95 -5.30
C GLY A 52 -2.27 -17.72 -4.51
N SER A 53 -2.45 -18.32 -3.33
CA SER A 53 -3.63 -18.09 -2.47
C SER A 53 -3.42 -17.03 -1.38
N ASP A 54 -2.34 -16.24 -1.46
CA ASP A 54 -1.93 -15.27 -0.44
C ASP A 54 -2.99 -14.21 -0.13
N ILE A 55 -3.72 -13.72 -1.15
CA ILE A 55 -4.81 -12.74 -0.96
C ILE A 55 -5.92 -13.32 -0.08
N VAL A 56 -6.25 -14.60 -0.24
CA VAL A 56 -7.29 -15.24 0.57
C VAL A 56 -6.85 -15.34 2.03
N PHE A 57 -5.60 -15.74 2.27
CA PHE A 57 -5.04 -15.83 3.60
C PHE A 57 -4.97 -14.44 4.29
N LEU A 58 -4.39 -13.44 3.62
CA LEU A 58 -4.29 -12.08 4.16
C LEU A 58 -5.67 -11.40 4.30
N GLY A 59 -6.58 -11.64 3.36
CA GLY A 59 -7.95 -11.13 3.41
C GLY A 59 -8.74 -11.71 4.58
N ALA A 60 -8.56 -13.00 4.87
CA ALA A 60 -9.14 -13.63 6.05
C ALA A 60 -8.52 -13.09 7.34
N LEU A 61 -7.22 -12.76 7.36
CA LEU A 61 -6.60 -12.06 8.51
C LEU A 61 -7.25 -10.69 8.74
N ILE A 62 -7.48 -9.90 7.68
CA ILE A 62 -8.20 -8.62 7.79
C ILE A 62 -9.60 -8.84 8.37
N SER A 63 -10.34 -9.80 7.83
CA SER A 63 -11.69 -10.15 8.29
C SER A 63 -11.69 -10.55 9.77
N HIS A 64 -10.77 -11.42 10.18
CA HIS A 64 -10.63 -11.84 11.57
C HIS A 64 -10.29 -10.66 12.49
N VAL A 65 -9.31 -9.83 12.12
CA VAL A 65 -8.87 -8.68 12.93
C VAL A 65 -10.00 -7.68 13.14
N ILE A 66 -10.65 -7.20 12.07
CA ILE A 66 -11.70 -6.17 12.14
C ILE A 66 -12.92 -6.65 12.95
N ASN A 67 -13.22 -7.95 12.92
CA ASN A 67 -14.36 -8.51 13.63
C ASN A 67 -14.02 -9.08 15.02
N SER A 68 -12.75 -9.10 15.41
CA SER A 68 -12.34 -9.59 16.73
C SER A 68 -12.86 -8.69 17.85
N GLU A 69 -13.17 -9.28 19.00
CA GLU A 69 -13.57 -8.53 20.19
C GLU A 69 -12.51 -7.50 20.57
N ARG A 70 -11.24 -7.92 20.67
CA ARG A 70 -10.14 -7.06 21.07
C ARG A 70 -9.97 -5.84 20.18
N TRP A 71 -10.01 -6.00 18.86
CA TRP A 71 -9.89 -4.85 17.96
C TRP A 71 -11.06 -3.86 18.14
N ASN A 72 -12.25 -4.37 18.46
CA ASN A 72 -13.44 -3.56 18.64
C ASN A 72 -13.55 -2.88 20.01
N THR A 73 -12.93 -3.44 21.05
CA THR A 73 -12.99 -2.95 22.44
C THR A 73 -11.76 -2.11 22.83
N ASP A 74 -10.57 -2.39 22.27
CA ASP A 74 -9.38 -1.59 22.53
C ASP A 74 -9.41 -0.29 21.69
N PRO A 75 -9.52 0.90 22.32
CA PRO A 75 -9.67 2.17 21.62
C PRO A 75 -8.47 2.49 20.73
N PHE A 76 -7.27 1.97 21.04
CA PHE A 76 -6.05 2.25 20.28
C PHE A 76 -6.24 1.96 18.78
N PHE A 77 -6.85 0.84 18.43
CA PHE A 77 -6.95 0.43 17.03
C PHE A 77 -7.84 1.38 16.23
N LYS A 78 -9.03 1.70 16.76
CA LYS A 78 -9.97 2.62 16.10
C LYS A 78 -9.41 4.03 16.02
N GLU A 79 -8.77 4.53 17.08
CA GLU A 79 -8.11 5.83 17.08
C GLU A 79 -6.99 5.88 16.05
N TYR A 80 -6.13 4.87 16.00
CA TYR A 80 -5.05 4.81 15.01
C TYR A 80 -5.62 4.80 13.59
N VAL A 81 -6.58 3.92 13.32
CA VAL A 81 -7.16 3.74 11.99
C VAL A 81 -7.90 4.99 11.52
N ALA A 82 -8.72 5.61 12.39
CA ALA A 82 -9.47 6.82 12.02
C ALA A 82 -8.57 8.03 11.75
N ASN A 83 -7.44 8.17 12.47
CA ASN A 83 -6.60 9.36 12.39
C ASN A 83 -5.40 9.24 11.44
N TYR A 84 -4.86 8.02 11.24
CA TYR A 84 -3.62 7.82 10.47
C TYR A 84 -3.81 7.03 9.18
N THR A 85 -5.05 6.72 8.83
CA THR A 85 -5.40 6.12 7.54
C THR A 85 -6.53 6.92 6.88
N ASN A 86 -6.94 6.51 5.69
CA ASN A 86 -8.11 7.09 5.02
C ASN A 86 -9.44 6.45 5.45
N ALA A 87 -9.48 5.62 6.49
CA ALA A 87 -10.65 4.86 6.94
C ALA A 87 -11.93 5.69 7.11
N ALA A 88 -11.81 6.91 7.62
CA ALA A 88 -12.93 7.84 7.82
C ALA A 88 -13.40 8.50 6.52
N THR A 89 -12.65 8.44 5.43
CA THR A 89 -12.93 9.17 4.19
C THR A 89 -14.13 8.57 3.47
N LEU A 90 -15.04 9.41 2.96
CA LEU A 90 -16.22 8.97 2.23
C LEU A 90 -15.90 8.75 0.75
N VAL A 91 -16.22 7.57 0.24
CA VAL A 91 -16.09 7.17 -1.17
C VAL A 91 -17.31 7.62 -1.97
N HIS A 92 -17.15 7.81 -3.27
CA HIS A 92 -18.23 8.16 -4.19
C HIS A 92 -19.44 7.22 -4.02
N PRO A 93 -20.69 7.74 -3.96
CA PRO A 93 -21.89 6.92 -3.71
C PRO A 93 -22.14 5.83 -4.76
N ASP A 94 -21.70 6.07 -6.00
CA ASP A 94 -21.84 5.10 -7.11
C ASP A 94 -20.73 4.03 -7.16
N PHE A 95 -19.82 4.02 -6.19
CA PHE A 95 -18.87 2.92 -6.04
C PHE A 95 -19.62 1.60 -5.85
N LYS A 96 -19.26 0.57 -6.63
CA LYS A 96 -19.74 -0.81 -6.43
C LYS A 96 -18.56 -1.73 -6.23
N ASP A 97 -18.65 -2.53 -5.18
CA ASP A 97 -17.61 -3.49 -4.81
C ASP A 97 -17.77 -4.81 -5.60
N THR A 98 -16.76 -5.68 -5.52
CA THR A 98 -16.82 -7.03 -6.10
C THR A 98 -17.94 -7.89 -5.53
N GLU A 99 -18.44 -7.56 -4.34
CA GLU A 99 -19.60 -8.24 -3.75
C GLU A 99 -20.92 -7.81 -4.39
N ASP A 100 -20.95 -6.64 -5.05
CA ASP A 100 -22.14 -6.11 -5.71
C ASP A 100 -22.19 -6.48 -7.19
N LEU A 101 -21.06 -6.85 -7.78
CA LEU A 101 -20.89 -7.11 -9.22
C LEU A 101 -20.08 -8.39 -9.51
N ASP A 102 -20.27 -9.43 -8.69
CA ASP A 102 -19.79 -10.80 -8.90
C ASP A 102 -18.30 -10.90 -9.31
N GLY A 103 -17.43 -10.28 -8.52
CA GLY A 103 -15.98 -10.31 -8.73
C GLY A 103 -15.41 -9.11 -9.51
N LEU A 104 -16.25 -8.21 -10.03
CA LEU A 104 -15.82 -6.98 -10.70
C LEU A 104 -16.10 -5.75 -9.84
N PHE A 105 -15.29 -4.70 -9.97
CA PHE A 105 -15.63 -3.38 -9.40
C PHE A 105 -16.50 -2.55 -10.37
N SER A 106 -17.10 -1.46 -9.90
CA SER A 106 -17.70 -0.46 -10.79
C SER A 106 -16.68 0.11 -11.79
N GLY A 107 -17.14 0.40 -13.00
CA GLY A 107 -16.33 1.05 -14.04
C GLY A 107 -15.57 0.10 -14.97
N MET A 108 -15.82 -1.21 -14.93
CA MET A 108 -15.25 -2.14 -15.91
C MET A 108 -15.74 -1.83 -17.33
N SER A 109 -14.83 -1.72 -18.28
CA SER A 109 -15.15 -1.57 -19.70
C SER A 109 -15.88 -2.81 -20.24
N ALA A 110 -16.65 -2.64 -21.32
CA ALA A 110 -17.42 -3.73 -21.91
C ALA A 110 -16.54 -4.90 -22.40
N ASP A 111 -15.27 -4.64 -22.74
CA ASP A 111 -14.30 -5.66 -23.15
C ASP A 111 -13.58 -6.34 -21.96
N GLY A 112 -13.85 -5.92 -20.72
CA GLY A 112 -13.30 -6.51 -19.50
C GLY A 112 -11.84 -6.21 -19.22
N LYS A 113 -11.21 -5.26 -19.93
CA LYS A 113 -9.76 -5.03 -19.86
C LYS A 113 -9.35 -3.82 -19.02
N VAL A 114 -10.21 -2.82 -18.90
CA VAL A 114 -9.85 -1.53 -18.30
C VAL A 114 -10.94 -1.08 -17.33
N TYR A 115 -10.52 -0.54 -16.19
CA TYR A 115 -11.42 0.13 -15.26
C TYR A 115 -11.36 1.65 -15.42
N SER A 116 -12.52 2.29 -15.60
CA SER A 116 -12.71 3.68 -15.21
C SER A 116 -12.73 3.78 -13.68
N ARG A 117 -11.94 4.70 -13.12
CA ARG A 117 -11.82 4.90 -11.67
C ARG A 117 -12.64 6.06 -11.14
N GLU A 118 -13.54 6.61 -11.95
CA GLU A 118 -14.37 7.77 -11.59
C GLU A 118 -15.14 7.54 -10.29
N THR A 119 -15.81 6.39 -10.19
CA THR A 119 -16.56 5.98 -8.98
C THR A 119 -15.65 5.53 -7.83
N TRP A 120 -14.33 5.41 -8.04
CA TRP A 120 -13.38 5.04 -6.97
C TRP A 120 -12.77 6.27 -6.31
N SER A 121 -13.34 7.45 -6.59
CA SER A 121 -12.92 8.72 -6.02
C SER A 121 -13.55 8.96 -4.63
N TYR A 122 -13.00 9.94 -3.91
CA TYR A 122 -13.62 10.42 -2.68
C TYR A 122 -14.67 11.48 -2.97
N GLN A 123 -15.70 11.52 -2.13
CA GLN A 123 -16.53 12.71 -2.03
C GLN A 123 -15.69 13.87 -1.51
N ARG A 124 -15.83 15.05 -2.12
CA ARG A 124 -15.03 16.23 -1.79
C ARG A 124 -15.92 17.42 -1.48
N ASN A 125 -15.42 18.30 -0.61
CA ASN A 125 -15.93 19.65 -0.48
C ASN A 125 -15.59 20.46 -1.75
N PRO A 126 -16.19 21.64 -1.95
CA PRO A 126 -15.75 22.56 -3.01
C PRO A 126 -14.25 22.83 -2.91
N ALA A 127 -13.60 22.99 -4.07
CA ALA A 127 -12.19 23.37 -4.13
C ALA A 127 -11.99 24.73 -3.42
N PRO A 128 -10.90 24.90 -2.66
CA PRO A 128 -10.57 26.19 -2.08
C PRO A 128 -10.33 27.22 -3.19
N LYS A 129 -10.68 28.49 -2.94
CA LYS A 129 -10.27 29.57 -3.84
C LYS A 129 -8.74 29.64 -3.85
N SER A 130 -8.15 29.64 -5.03
CA SER A 130 -6.71 29.82 -5.15
C SER A 130 -6.31 31.22 -4.68
N PRO A 131 -5.23 31.37 -3.90
CA PRO A 131 -4.69 32.69 -3.56
C PRO A 131 -4.00 33.38 -4.76
N VAL A 132 -3.81 32.67 -5.88
CA VAL A 132 -3.11 33.20 -7.07
C VAL A 132 -4.09 33.49 -8.20
N THR A 133 -4.20 34.77 -8.58
CA THR A 133 -5.07 35.25 -9.66
C THR A 133 -4.38 35.29 -11.03
N ASP A 134 -3.07 35.55 -11.05
CA ASP A 134 -2.22 35.61 -12.25
C ASP A 134 -1.00 34.69 -12.06
N PRO A 135 -1.06 33.42 -12.51
CA PRO A 135 -0.03 32.43 -12.21
C PRO A 135 1.23 32.66 -13.06
N LYS A 136 2.38 32.84 -12.41
CA LYS A 136 3.67 33.13 -13.08
C LYS A 136 4.69 32.00 -12.99
N THR A 137 4.48 31.08 -12.06
CA THR A 137 5.35 29.93 -11.80
C THR A 137 4.59 28.62 -11.90
N PHE A 138 5.31 27.50 -12.06
CA PHE A 138 4.69 26.17 -11.98
C PHE A 138 4.00 25.93 -10.65
N THR A 139 4.56 26.43 -9.55
CA THR A 139 3.95 26.37 -8.22
C THR A 139 2.59 27.07 -8.21
N ASP A 140 2.49 28.25 -8.81
CA ASP A 140 1.22 28.99 -8.90
C ASP A 140 0.15 28.20 -9.65
N LEU A 141 0.52 27.57 -10.77
CA LEU A 141 -0.38 26.73 -11.56
C LEU A 141 -0.86 25.51 -10.76
N LEU A 142 -0.01 24.91 -9.92
CA LEU A 142 -0.40 23.81 -9.04
C LEU A 142 -1.32 24.28 -7.91
N LEU A 143 -1.10 25.47 -7.34
CA LEU A 143 -1.96 26.06 -6.31
C LEU A 143 -3.38 26.37 -6.83
N GLN A 144 -3.56 26.52 -8.14
CA GLN A 144 -4.88 26.68 -8.77
C GLN A 144 -5.65 25.36 -8.94
N ARG A 145 -4.96 24.21 -8.81
CA ARG A 145 -5.54 22.88 -9.05
C ARG A 145 -5.74 22.07 -7.78
N ILE A 146 -5.58 22.68 -6.60
CA ILE A 146 -5.80 21.98 -5.32
C ILE A 146 -7.27 21.53 -5.24
N PRO A 147 -7.55 20.22 -5.14
CA PRO A 147 -8.91 19.73 -5.01
C PRO A 147 -9.46 20.06 -3.63
N GLY A 148 -10.78 20.11 -3.51
CA GLY A 148 -11.44 20.23 -2.21
C GLY A 148 -11.08 19.05 -1.30
N ARG A 149 -11.03 19.32 0.00
CA ARG A 149 -10.71 18.29 1.00
C ARG A 149 -11.75 17.17 0.93
N PRO A 150 -11.33 15.89 0.99
CA PRO A 150 -12.25 14.77 1.10
C PRO A 150 -13.19 14.92 2.30
N LYS A 151 -14.45 14.51 2.14
CA LYS A 151 -15.40 14.41 3.25
C LYS A 151 -15.04 13.20 4.12
N THR A 152 -15.28 13.29 5.41
CA THR A 152 -14.91 12.25 6.38
C THR A 152 -15.99 12.06 7.44
N ASP A 153 -16.19 10.82 7.88
CA ASP A 153 -16.88 10.45 9.12
C ASP A 153 -15.88 9.82 10.11
N PRO A 154 -15.37 10.59 11.09
CA PRO A 154 -14.44 10.08 12.10
C PRO A 154 -15.02 8.99 13.00
N THR A 155 -16.35 8.82 13.03
CA THR A 155 -16.99 7.75 13.83
C THR A 155 -16.91 6.39 13.15
N LEU A 156 -16.51 6.35 11.88
CA LEU A 156 -16.41 5.14 11.04
C LEU A 156 -17.76 4.41 10.88
N LYS A 157 -18.89 5.11 10.99
CA LYS A 157 -20.24 4.51 10.93
C LYS A 157 -20.92 4.71 9.58
N ASP A 158 -20.55 5.75 8.85
CA ASP A 158 -21.10 6.03 7.53
C ASP A 158 -20.85 4.85 6.58
N PRO A 159 -21.88 4.30 5.92
CA PRO A 159 -21.73 3.14 5.06
C PRO A 159 -20.79 3.38 3.85
N GLN A 160 -20.57 4.65 3.48
CA GLN A 160 -19.68 5.04 2.39
C GLN A 160 -18.27 5.38 2.87
N CYS A 161 -17.99 5.35 4.18
CA CYS A 161 -16.61 5.50 4.64
C CYS A 161 -15.77 4.27 4.23
N VAL A 162 -14.49 4.50 3.92
CA VAL A 162 -13.54 3.45 3.50
C VAL A 162 -13.56 2.26 4.47
N PHE A 163 -13.66 2.51 5.79
CA PHE A 163 -13.69 1.43 6.78
C PHE A 163 -14.88 0.47 6.59
N GLN A 164 -16.09 0.99 6.39
CA GLN A 164 -17.27 0.15 6.21
C GLN A 164 -17.21 -0.63 4.88
N ILE A 165 -16.68 0.00 3.83
CA ILE A 165 -16.46 -0.67 2.53
C ILE A 165 -15.44 -1.81 2.68
N VAL A 166 -14.30 -1.57 3.32
CA VAL A 166 -13.29 -2.61 3.59
C VAL A 166 -13.87 -3.73 4.43
N LYS A 167 -14.64 -3.40 5.48
CA LYS A 167 -15.30 -4.40 6.33
C LYS A 167 -16.28 -5.27 5.53
N LYS A 168 -17.06 -4.67 4.62
CA LYS A 168 -17.96 -5.38 3.70
C LYS A 168 -17.17 -6.29 2.76
N HIS A 169 -16.17 -5.74 2.07
CA HIS A 169 -15.34 -6.44 1.08
C HIS A 169 -14.70 -7.72 1.63
N TYR A 170 -14.12 -7.63 2.83
CA TYR A 170 -13.39 -8.75 3.42
C TYR A 170 -14.29 -9.74 4.18
N LYS A 171 -15.59 -9.48 4.32
CA LYS A 171 -16.53 -10.36 5.07
C LYS A 171 -16.56 -11.79 4.52
N ARG A 172 -16.39 -11.98 3.20
CA ARG A 172 -16.42 -13.29 2.54
C ARG A 172 -15.23 -14.20 2.85
N TYR A 173 -14.13 -13.63 3.36
CA TYR A 173 -12.89 -14.37 3.63
C TYR A 173 -12.96 -14.97 5.03
N THR A 174 -13.43 -16.21 5.12
CA THR A 174 -13.58 -16.94 6.38
C THR A 174 -12.44 -17.96 6.58
N PRO A 175 -12.21 -18.44 7.82
CA PRO A 175 -11.26 -19.52 8.07
C PRO A 175 -11.54 -20.79 7.24
N GLU A 176 -12.81 -21.09 6.95
CA GLU A 176 -13.21 -22.22 6.10
C GLU A 176 -12.81 -21.98 4.63
N MET A 177 -12.91 -20.73 4.15
CA MET A 177 -12.39 -20.38 2.83
C MET A 177 -10.87 -20.54 2.77
N VAL A 178 -10.15 -20.15 3.83
CA VAL A 178 -8.70 -20.37 3.93
C VAL A 178 -8.37 -21.86 3.86
N GLU A 179 -9.05 -22.71 4.62
CA GLU A 179 -8.80 -24.15 4.57
C GLU A 179 -9.02 -24.74 3.17
N ARG A 180 -10.13 -24.38 2.52
CA ARG A 180 -10.47 -24.85 1.18
C ARG A 180 -9.51 -24.34 0.09
N VAL A 181 -9.20 -23.04 0.10
CA VAL A 181 -8.48 -22.36 -1.00
C VAL A 181 -6.97 -22.30 -0.76
N CYS A 182 -6.54 -22.11 0.49
CA CYS A 182 -5.13 -22.06 0.83
C CYS A 182 -4.56 -23.43 1.17
N GLY A 183 -5.38 -24.41 1.57
CA GLY A 183 -4.90 -25.69 2.09
C GLY A 183 -4.22 -25.58 3.47
N CYS A 184 -4.28 -24.41 4.10
CA CYS A 184 -3.83 -24.20 5.48
C CYS A 184 -4.93 -24.67 6.42
N SER A 185 -4.62 -25.49 7.43
CA SER A 185 -5.64 -25.87 8.42
C SER A 185 -6.23 -24.64 9.10
N LYS A 186 -7.53 -24.70 9.43
CA LYS A 186 -8.22 -23.63 10.16
C LYS A 186 -7.50 -23.27 11.47
N GLU A 187 -7.02 -24.28 12.19
CA GLU A 187 -6.27 -24.09 13.44
C GLU A 187 -4.96 -23.31 13.24
N ALA A 188 -4.15 -23.67 12.24
CA ALA A 188 -2.90 -22.98 11.96
C ALA A 188 -3.15 -21.52 11.54
N PHE A 189 -4.19 -21.28 10.73
CA PHE A 189 -4.61 -19.93 10.37
C PHE A 189 -5.03 -19.10 11.59
N LEU A 190 -5.91 -19.63 12.44
CA LEU A 190 -6.38 -18.93 13.64
C LEU A 190 -5.22 -18.62 14.59
N LYS A 191 -4.29 -19.56 14.76
CA LYS A 191 -3.07 -19.34 15.56
C LYS A 191 -2.24 -18.17 15.03
N VAL A 192 -2.08 -18.03 13.71
CA VAL A 192 -1.41 -16.87 13.09
C VAL A 192 -2.19 -15.58 13.34
N ALA A 193 -3.50 -15.60 13.12
CA ALA A 193 -4.38 -14.43 13.26
C ALA A 193 -4.38 -13.88 14.70
N GLU A 194 -4.56 -14.76 15.68
CA GLU A 194 -4.55 -14.43 17.11
C GLU A 194 -3.17 -13.94 17.55
N THR A 195 -2.10 -14.58 17.07
CA THR A 195 -0.73 -14.17 17.40
C THR A 195 -0.41 -12.77 16.86
N LEU A 196 -0.79 -12.47 15.62
CA LEU A 196 -0.62 -11.14 15.02
C LEU A 196 -1.39 -10.07 15.80
N LEU A 197 -2.66 -10.34 16.10
CA LEU A 197 -3.48 -9.41 16.84
C LEU A 197 -2.88 -9.19 18.24
N LYS A 198 -2.63 -10.27 19.00
CA LYS A 198 -2.02 -10.25 20.35
C LYS A 198 -0.73 -9.42 20.42
N ASN A 199 0.10 -9.48 19.37
CA ASN A 199 1.37 -8.76 19.28
C ASN A 199 1.27 -7.46 18.47
N SER A 200 0.09 -6.84 18.44
CA SER A 200 -0.14 -5.50 17.91
C SER A 200 -0.96 -4.69 18.92
N GLY A 201 -0.97 -3.36 18.81
CA GLY A 201 -1.62 -2.45 19.77
C GLY A 201 -0.68 -1.36 20.26
N ARG A 202 -1.08 -0.57 21.27
CA ARG A 202 -0.28 0.58 21.77
C ARG A 202 1.13 0.22 22.22
N ASP A 203 1.31 -0.96 22.82
CA ASP A 203 2.58 -1.35 23.44
C ASP A 203 3.32 -2.46 22.69
N ARG A 204 2.73 -3.00 21.62
CA ARG A 204 3.29 -4.12 20.84
C ARG A 204 3.21 -3.85 19.35
N THR A 205 4.16 -4.37 18.61
CA THR A 205 4.20 -4.27 17.15
C THR A 205 4.45 -5.64 16.53
N SER A 206 3.82 -5.84 15.37
CA SER A 206 4.13 -6.96 14.48
C SER A 206 4.69 -6.41 13.17
N ASN A 207 5.59 -7.15 12.54
CA ASN A 207 6.12 -6.86 11.21
C ASN A 207 5.71 -7.95 10.22
N ILE A 208 5.44 -7.55 8.97
CA ILE A 208 5.31 -8.46 7.84
C ILE A 208 6.55 -8.33 6.96
N THR A 209 7.26 -9.43 6.76
CA THR A 209 8.45 -9.48 5.93
C THR A 209 8.19 -10.33 4.69
N TYR A 210 8.49 -9.78 3.51
CA TYR A 210 8.26 -10.45 2.22
C TYR A 210 9.34 -10.11 1.19
N ALA A 211 9.39 -10.89 0.11
CA ALA A 211 10.26 -10.69 -1.05
C ALA A 211 9.53 -11.20 -2.32
N VAL A 212 10.22 -11.99 -3.16
CA VAL A 212 9.71 -12.43 -4.47
C VAL A 212 8.47 -13.33 -4.40
N GLY A 213 8.23 -13.99 -3.27
CA GLY A 213 7.09 -14.90 -3.11
C GLY A 213 5.73 -14.22 -3.25
N TRP A 214 5.67 -12.90 -3.07
CA TRP A 214 4.47 -12.08 -3.31
C TRP A 214 4.51 -11.28 -4.60
N THR A 215 5.69 -10.91 -5.11
CA THR A 215 5.78 -9.93 -6.21
C THR A 215 5.58 -10.55 -7.58
N GLN A 216 5.88 -11.84 -7.76
CA GLN A 216 5.88 -12.50 -9.08
C GLN A 216 4.57 -13.23 -9.37
N HIS A 217 3.46 -12.49 -9.25
CA HIS A 217 2.11 -12.95 -9.56
C HIS A 217 1.38 -11.88 -10.37
N THR A 218 0.39 -12.28 -11.19
CA THR A 218 -0.49 -11.33 -11.90
C THR A 218 -1.22 -10.37 -10.95
N VAL A 219 -1.39 -10.78 -9.69
CA VAL A 219 -2.03 -10.00 -8.61
C VAL A 219 -1.04 -9.60 -7.50
N GLY A 220 0.27 -9.62 -7.75
CA GLY A 220 1.31 -9.39 -6.73
C GLY A 220 1.18 -8.05 -6.01
N VAL A 221 0.84 -6.99 -6.76
CA VAL A 221 0.55 -5.67 -6.17
C VAL A 221 -0.60 -5.75 -5.16
N GLN A 222 -1.64 -6.53 -5.44
CA GLN A 222 -2.80 -6.68 -4.55
C GLN A 222 -2.44 -7.45 -3.28
N ILE A 223 -1.62 -8.49 -3.36
CA ILE A 223 -1.11 -9.21 -2.18
C ILE A 223 -0.42 -8.22 -1.22
N ILE A 224 0.48 -7.39 -1.75
CA ILE A 224 1.24 -6.40 -0.98
C ILE A 224 0.30 -5.32 -0.41
N ARG A 225 -0.70 -4.86 -1.19
CA ARG A 225 -1.72 -3.93 -0.69
C ARG A 225 -2.50 -4.51 0.49
N THR A 226 -2.95 -5.77 0.41
CA THR A 226 -3.66 -6.44 1.50
C THR A 226 -2.79 -6.53 2.76
N ALA A 227 -1.51 -6.84 2.63
CA ALA A 227 -0.57 -6.83 3.77
C ALA A 227 -0.38 -5.43 4.39
N GLY A 228 -0.29 -4.38 3.55
CA GLY A 228 -0.23 -2.99 4.01
C GLY A 228 -1.49 -2.56 4.76
N MET A 229 -2.67 -2.93 4.24
CA MET A 229 -3.96 -2.68 4.90
C MET A 229 -4.04 -3.39 6.26
N LEU A 230 -3.62 -4.66 6.33
CA LEU A 230 -3.57 -5.42 7.58
C LEU A 230 -2.66 -4.73 8.62
N GLN A 231 -1.47 -4.28 8.22
CA GLN A 231 -0.55 -3.58 9.13
C GLN A 231 -1.08 -2.22 9.58
N ALA A 232 -1.85 -1.51 8.73
CA ALA A 232 -2.53 -0.28 9.10
C ALA A 232 -3.64 -0.54 10.13
N LEU A 233 -4.44 -1.60 9.94
CA LEU A 233 -5.51 -2.00 10.88
C LEU A 233 -4.97 -2.45 12.24
N LEU A 234 -3.77 -3.03 12.26
CA LEU A 234 -3.06 -3.43 13.48
C LEU A 234 -2.30 -2.27 14.15
N GLY A 235 -2.25 -1.09 13.53
CA GLY A 235 -1.54 0.07 14.07
C GLY A 235 -0.03 -0.08 14.08
N ASN A 236 0.54 -0.83 13.14
CA ASN A 236 1.96 -1.20 13.11
C ASN A 236 2.83 -0.30 12.21
N ILE A 237 2.23 0.55 11.35
CA ILE A 237 2.99 1.39 10.41
C ILE A 237 3.67 2.55 11.15
N GLY A 238 4.94 2.81 10.84
CA GLY A 238 5.73 3.91 11.40
C GLY A 238 6.28 3.67 12.80
N ARG A 239 6.20 2.44 13.33
CA ARG A 239 6.61 2.11 14.72
C ARG A 239 7.78 1.13 14.75
N PRO A 240 8.70 1.23 15.73
CA PRO A 240 9.80 0.29 15.90
C PRO A 240 9.30 -1.17 16.00
N GLY A 241 9.96 -2.09 15.31
CA GLY A 241 9.55 -3.50 15.22
C GLY A 241 8.27 -3.76 14.40
N GLY A 242 7.63 -2.71 13.89
CA GLY A 242 6.43 -2.77 13.06
C GLY A 242 6.69 -2.68 11.56
N GLY A 243 5.66 -2.29 10.80
CA GLY A 243 5.78 -1.99 9.37
C GLY A 243 5.73 -3.21 8.43
N VAL A 244 5.93 -2.93 7.14
CA VAL A 244 6.07 -3.95 6.10
C VAL A 244 7.51 -3.91 5.61
N LEU A 245 8.26 -4.98 5.87
CA LEU A 245 9.65 -5.12 5.44
C LEU A 245 9.72 -5.82 4.08
N ALA A 246 9.70 -5.02 3.02
CA ALA A 246 9.97 -5.49 1.66
C ALA A 246 11.48 -5.71 1.49
N LEU A 247 11.91 -6.97 1.52
CA LEU A 247 13.33 -7.33 1.37
C LEU A 247 13.74 -7.24 -0.09
N ARG A 248 14.78 -6.46 -0.34
CA ARG A 248 15.34 -6.25 -1.69
C ARG A 248 16.26 -7.41 -2.08
N GLY A 249 16.39 -7.67 -3.38
CA GLY A 249 17.22 -8.73 -3.93
C GLY A 249 18.69 -8.32 -4.06
N HIS A 250 19.11 -7.92 -5.26
CA HIS A 250 20.49 -7.48 -5.51
C HIS A 250 20.92 -6.34 -4.58
N SER A 251 22.22 -6.29 -4.27
CA SER A 251 22.85 -5.34 -3.34
C SER A 251 22.47 -3.89 -3.62
N THR A 252 22.33 -3.52 -4.89
CA THR A 252 22.05 -2.16 -5.34
C THR A 252 20.71 -2.02 -6.06
N ILE A 253 19.79 -3.00 -5.98
CA ILE A 253 18.50 -2.90 -6.69
C ILE A 253 17.66 -1.68 -6.25
N GLN A 254 17.81 -1.27 -4.99
CA GLN A 254 17.21 -0.03 -4.49
C GLN A 254 17.84 1.17 -5.22
N GLY A 255 19.17 1.27 -5.21
CA GLY A 255 19.89 2.34 -5.90
C GLY A 255 19.62 2.38 -7.41
N SER A 256 19.53 1.23 -8.09
CA SER A 256 19.19 1.18 -9.53
C SER A 256 17.75 1.63 -9.81
N THR A 257 16.83 1.37 -8.87
CA THR A 257 15.47 1.93 -8.93
C THR A 257 15.50 3.44 -8.71
N ASP A 258 16.31 3.91 -7.75
CA ASP A 258 16.41 5.33 -7.38
C ASP A 258 17.05 6.19 -8.50
N ILE A 259 18.06 5.66 -9.22
CA ILE A 259 18.70 6.31 -10.37
C ILE A 259 18.03 5.96 -11.72
N ALA A 260 16.88 5.28 -11.67
CA ALA A 260 16.00 4.93 -12.78
C ALA A 260 16.61 4.09 -13.92
N THR A 261 16.81 2.80 -13.66
CA THR A 261 17.07 1.79 -14.71
C THR A 261 15.80 1.15 -15.29
N LEU A 262 14.63 1.74 -15.07
CA LEU A 262 13.33 1.25 -15.54
C LEU A 262 12.79 2.18 -16.62
N TYR A 263 12.19 1.60 -17.68
CA TYR A 263 11.76 2.34 -18.87
C TYR A 263 10.79 3.51 -18.62
N HIS A 264 10.03 3.46 -17.52
CA HIS A 264 9.00 4.43 -17.18
C HIS A 264 9.46 5.48 -16.17
N SER A 265 10.72 5.46 -15.74
CA SER A 265 11.21 6.31 -14.65
C SER A 265 12.39 7.16 -15.08
N LEU A 266 12.48 8.32 -14.44
CA LEU A 266 13.65 9.18 -14.34
C LEU A 266 14.15 9.16 -12.88
N PRO A 267 15.43 9.51 -12.62
CA PRO A 267 16.00 9.52 -11.27
C PRO A 267 15.13 10.24 -10.24
N GLY A 268 15.08 9.71 -9.03
CA GLY A 268 14.28 10.27 -7.93
C GLY A 268 12.78 10.01 -8.05
N TYR A 269 12.39 8.92 -8.73
CA TYR A 269 10.98 8.53 -8.94
C TYR A 269 10.15 9.55 -9.74
N LEU A 270 10.81 10.35 -10.58
CA LEU A 270 10.12 11.13 -11.60
C LEU A 270 9.65 10.20 -12.73
N ASN A 271 8.55 10.53 -13.40
CA ASN A 271 8.06 9.70 -14.49
C ASN A 271 8.77 10.08 -15.79
N MET A 272 9.06 9.08 -16.62
CA MET A 272 9.53 9.32 -18.00
C MET A 272 8.39 9.97 -18.81
N PRO A 273 8.66 11.01 -19.63
CA PRO A 273 7.69 11.54 -20.56
C PRO A 273 7.06 10.44 -21.44
N ASP A 274 5.77 10.56 -21.73
CA ASP A 274 4.96 9.52 -22.36
C ASP A 274 4.09 10.17 -23.42
N ALA A 275 4.32 9.81 -24.68
CA ALA A 275 3.64 10.39 -25.84
C ALA A 275 2.13 10.09 -25.90
N ARG A 276 1.61 9.24 -25.00
CA ARG A 276 0.18 8.89 -24.94
C ARG A 276 -0.62 9.82 -24.03
N ILE A 277 0.04 10.67 -23.25
CA ILE A 277 -0.56 11.63 -22.33
C ILE A 277 0.06 13.02 -22.55
N ALA A 278 -0.49 14.05 -21.92
CA ALA A 278 -0.13 15.44 -22.17
C ALA A 278 1.25 15.80 -21.57
N HIS A 279 2.32 15.40 -22.25
CA HIS A 279 3.73 15.63 -21.88
C HIS A 279 4.50 16.41 -22.97
N ASP A 280 3.79 17.11 -23.87
CA ASP A 280 4.39 17.81 -25.03
C ASP A 280 5.22 19.05 -24.67
N SER A 281 5.01 19.60 -23.47
CA SER A 281 5.78 20.72 -22.92
C SER A 281 6.16 20.45 -21.47
N LEU A 282 7.16 21.17 -20.93
CA LEU A 282 7.51 21.04 -19.52
C LEU A 282 6.32 21.40 -18.62
N LYS A 283 5.52 22.39 -19.03
CA LYS A 283 4.30 22.77 -18.34
C LYS A 283 3.30 21.62 -18.30
N ASP A 284 3.04 20.97 -19.42
CA ASP A 284 2.05 19.89 -19.49
C ASP A 284 2.54 18.66 -18.73
N PHE A 285 3.83 18.32 -18.83
CA PHE A 285 4.48 17.28 -18.03
C PHE A 285 4.28 17.53 -16.53
N ILE A 286 4.67 18.70 -16.02
CA ILE A 286 4.52 19.04 -14.60
C ILE A 286 3.05 19.02 -14.17
N LEU A 287 2.14 19.56 -14.99
CA LEU A 287 0.73 19.66 -14.63
C LEU A 287 0.00 18.31 -14.64
N THR A 288 0.41 17.40 -15.52
CA THR A 288 -0.09 16.03 -15.59
C THR A 288 0.42 15.21 -14.40
N GLU A 289 1.71 15.31 -14.09
CA GLU A 289 2.36 14.50 -13.06
C GLU A 289 2.13 15.00 -11.63
N ALA A 290 2.18 16.32 -11.44
CA ALA A 290 2.04 16.92 -10.10
C ALA A 290 0.60 17.29 -9.74
N GLY A 291 -0.31 17.34 -10.73
CA GLY A 291 -1.72 17.69 -10.54
C GLY A 291 -2.42 16.89 -9.44
N PRO A 292 -2.32 15.54 -9.44
CA PRO A 292 -2.95 14.68 -8.42
C PRO A 292 -2.35 14.79 -7.00
N VAL A 293 -1.17 15.42 -6.83
CA VAL A 293 -0.35 15.36 -5.60
C VAL A 293 0.07 16.74 -5.06
N SER A 294 -0.59 17.80 -5.52
CA SER A 294 -0.30 19.22 -5.22
C SER A 294 -0.40 19.64 -3.74
N THR A 295 -0.81 18.75 -2.83
CA THR A 295 -1.06 19.06 -1.41
C THR A 295 -0.07 18.44 -0.43
N SER A 296 0.98 17.75 -0.91
CA SER A 296 2.00 17.10 -0.08
C SER A 296 3.43 17.41 -0.54
N TYR A 297 4.43 16.66 -0.10
CA TYR A 297 5.84 16.87 -0.47
C TYR A 297 6.07 16.87 -1.98
N TRP A 298 5.28 16.06 -2.71
CA TRP A 298 5.24 16.04 -4.18
C TRP A 298 4.69 17.31 -4.83
N GLY A 299 4.11 18.26 -4.08
CA GLY A 299 3.88 19.61 -4.57
C GLY A 299 5.16 20.35 -4.99
N ASN A 300 6.33 19.82 -4.61
CA ASN A 300 7.64 20.29 -5.06
C ASN A 300 8.09 19.67 -6.40
N TYR A 301 7.27 18.86 -7.08
CA TYR A 301 7.58 18.24 -8.38
C TYR A 301 8.25 19.19 -9.38
N PRO A 302 7.80 20.46 -9.57
CA PRO A 302 8.45 21.36 -10.52
C PRO A 302 9.94 21.59 -10.22
N LYS A 303 10.30 21.66 -8.94
CA LYS A 303 11.69 21.85 -8.50
C LYS A 303 12.53 20.63 -8.85
N PHE A 304 11.99 19.44 -8.63
CA PHE A 304 12.67 18.19 -8.93
C PHE A 304 12.88 18.02 -10.43
N ALA A 305 11.83 18.23 -11.24
CA ALA A 305 11.88 18.10 -12.69
C ALA A 305 12.89 19.08 -13.32
N VAL A 306 12.81 20.37 -13.00
CA VAL A 306 13.75 21.38 -13.53
C VAL A 306 15.18 21.10 -13.09
N SER A 307 15.40 20.74 -11.82
CA SER A 307 16.74 20.40 -11.32
C SER A 307 17.32 19.18 -12.03
N TYR A 308 16.47 18.18 -12.32
CA TYR A 308 16.87 17.00 -13.08
C TYR A 308 17.31 17.38 -14.50
N PHE A 309 16.51 18.14 -15.24
CA PHE A 309 16.87 18.54 -16.60
C PHE A 309 18.10 19.44 -16.66
N LYS A 310 18.25 20.38 -15.71
CA LYS A 310 19.49 21.15 -15.55
C LYS A 310 20.71 20.25 -15.28
N ALA A 311 20.55 19.16 -14.52
CA ALA A 311 21.63 18.21 -14.29
C ALA A 311 21.98 17.39 -15.53
N GLN A 312 21.02 17.09 -16.42
CA GLN A 312 21.27 16.34 -17.66
C GLN A 312 21.89 17.19 -18.76
N PHE A 313 21.37 18.40 -18.98
CA PHE A 313 21.72 19.23 -20.14
C PHE A 313 22.59 20.45 -19.81
N GLY A 314 22.87 20.70 -18.53
CA GLY A 314 23.75 21.80 -18.10
C GLY A 314 23.26 23.17 -18.58
N ASP A 315 24.15 23.93 -19.21
CA ASP A 315 23.85 25.26 -19.74
C ASP A 315 22.85 25.25 -20.90
N ALA A 316 22.68 24.11 -21.59
CA ALA A 316 21.72 23.98 -22.69
C ALA A 316 20.26 23.88 -22.21
N ALA A 317 20.01 23.53 -20.94
CA ALA A 317 18.67 23.58 -20.35
C ALA A 317 18.35 25.02 -19.91
N THR A 318 17.61 25.75 -20.74
CA THR A 318 17.21 27.14 -20.49
C THR A 318 15.69 27.27 -20.40
N LYS A 319 15.20 28.45 -20.03
CA LYS A 319 13.75 28.68 -19.95
C LYS A 319 13.11 28.73 -21.34
N GLU A 320 13.86 29.19 -22.34
CA GLU A 320 13.41 29.40 -23.71
C GLU A 320 13.14 28.09 -24.46
N ASN A 321 13.79 27.00 -24.05
CA ASN A 321 13.59 25.65 -24.59
C ASN A 321 13.00 24.69 -23.56
N ASP A 322 12.25 25.17 -22.57
CA ASP A 322 11.60 24.31 -21.57
C ASP A 322 12.55 23.34 -20.81
N TYR A 323 13.82 23.73 -20.69
CA TYR A 323 14.90 22.99 -20.05
C TYR A 323 15.32 21.68 -20.75
N GLY A 324 14.92 21.43 -22.00
CA GLY A 324 15.32 20.26 -22.79
C GLY A 324 14.25 19.81 -23.77
#